data_AF-A0A1Q3EQU5-F1
#
_entry.id   AF-A0A1Q3EQU5-F1
#
_cell.length_a   1.000
_cell.length_b   1.000
_cell.length_c   1.000
_cell.angle_alpha   90.00
_cell.angle_beta   90.00
_cell.angle_gamma   90.00
#
_symmetry.space_group_name_H-M   'P 1'
#
loop_
_entity.id
_entity.type
_entity.pdbx_description
1 polymer ?
#
loop_
_entity_poly.entity_id
_entity_poly.type
_entity_poly.pdbx_seq_one_letter_code
_entity_poly.pdbx_strand_id
1 'polypeptide(L)'
;MEERFSKDEQEQRRLEVYLRPVIPASQMYTVSDRRNAIRPYVLSIQIDLKHNRPWRCEFCTKFARESVWMTSEWLQLKTPSMVSYVHLVCNSEIGECAQTLSAINSEMQSLAGAPPRPLPKLSRNGTKYPMAASCVNCNNEAKESRKHLKQCNRCKITRSCSTDCQKADWARHKVFCKTVKEVKWVWA
;
A
#
# COMPACT_ATOMS: atom_id res chain seq x y z
N MET A 1 20.48 7.93 15.28
CA MET A 1 20.41 7.52 13.87
C MET A 1 20.10 8.79 13.09
N GLU A 2 21.15 9.50 12.68
CA GLU A 2 21.01 10.70 11.85
C GLU A 2 20.36 10.31 10.53
N GLU A 3 19.33 11.05 10.15
CA GLU A 3 18.53 10.78 8.96
C GLU A 3 19.37 11.14 7.73
N ARG A 4 19.95 10.13 7.06
CA ARG A 4 20.60 10.30 5.76
C ARG A 4 19.52 10.50 4.70
N PHE A 5 19.45 11.70 4.15
CA PHE A 5 18.66 12.03 2.97
C PHE A 5 19.66 12.38 1.86
N SER A 6 19.79 11.56 0.82
CA SER A 6 20.39 12.04 -0.42
C SER A 6 19.32 12.83 -1.18
N LYS A 7 19.64 14.05 -1.62
CA LYS A 7 18.82 14.79 -2.59
C LYS A 7 19.15 14.39 -4.03
N ASP A 8 20.27 13.72 -4.22
CA ASP A 8 20.80 13.39 -5.52
C ASP A 8 20.61 11.89 -5.76
N GLU A 9 20.02 11.60 -6.92
CA GLU A 9 19.59 10.29 -7.42
C GLU A 9 18.26 9.79 -6.87
N GLN A 10 17.54 9.12 -7.77
CA GLN A 10 16.15 8.71 -7.67
C GLN A 10 15.93 7.73 -6.50
N GLU A 11 15.90 8.23 -5.26
CA GLU A 11 15.63 7.40 -4.10
C GLU A 11 14.16 6.94 -4.08
N GLN A 12 13.79 6.01 -4.95
CA GLN A 12 12.44 5.47 -5.03
C GLN A 12 12.15 4.67 -3.76
N ARG A 13 11.33 5.26 -2.90
CA ARG A 13 10.86 4.67 -1.65
C ARG A 13 9.51 4.02 -1.86
N ARG A 14 9.53 2.86 -2.53
CA ARG A 14 8.33 2.09 -2.85
C ARG A 14 8.34 0.71 -2.20
N LEU A 15 7.15 0.15 -2.06
CA LEU A 15 6.96 -1.25 -1.67
C LEU A 15 6.39 -2.03 -2.85
N GLU A 16 7.03 -3.15 -3.18
CA GLU A 16 6.49 -4.13 -4.12
C GLU A 16 5.92 -5.31 -3.33
N VAL A 17 4.66 -5.63 -3.55
CA VAL A 17 3.96 -6.72 -2.86
C VAL A 17 3.42 -7.72 -3.87
N TYR A 18 3.90 -8.95 -3.78
CA TYR A 18 3.38 -10.07 -4.56
C TYR A 18 2.24 -10.74 -3.78
N LEU A 19 1.06 -10.80 -4.38
CA LEU A 19 -0.16 -11.28 -3.76
C LEU A 19 -0.78 -12.42 -4.58
N ARG A 20 -1.38 -13.37 -3.88
CA ARG A 20 -2.29 -14.38 -4.44
C ARG A 20 -3.64 -14.29 -3.76
N PRO A 21 -4.55 -13.42 -4.25
CA PRO A 21 -5.88 -13.29 -3.67
C PRO A 21 -6.70 -14.57 -3.89
N VAL A 22 -7.58 -14.87 -2.94
CA VAL A 22 -8.56 -15.95 -3.08
C VAL A 22 -9.83 -15.34 -3.68
N ILE A 23 -10.16 -15.73 -4.91
CA ILE A 23 -11.42 -15.35 -5.55
C ILE A 23 -12.42 -16.50 -5.31
N PRO A 24 -13.66 -16.24 -4.86
CA PRO A 24 -14.70 -17.27 -4.81
C PRO A 24 -14.93 -17.92 -6.18
N ALA A 25 -15.15 -19.24 -6.22
CA ALA A 25 -15.42 -19.97 -7.47
C ALA A 25 -16.62 -19.39 -8.23
N SER A 26 -17.62 -18.89 -7.51
CA SER A 26 -18.80 -18.21 -8.05
C SER A 26 -18.50 -16.88 -8.74
N GLN A 27 -17.26 -16.40 -8.72
CA GLN A 27 -16.82 -15.14 -9.35
C GLN A 27 -15.66 -15.36 -10.33
N MET A 28 -15.42 -16.61 -10.75
CA MET A 28 -14.27 -16.99 -11.61
C MET A 28 -14.62 -17.18 -13.11
N TYR A 29 -15.85 -16.86 -13.55
CA TYR A 29 -16.33 -17.17 -14.91
C TYR A 29 -15.57 -16.42 -16.01
N THR A 30 -15.43 -15.10 -15.90
CA THR A 30 -14.65 -14.28 -16.82
C THR A 30 -13.52 -13.53 -16.12
N VAL A 31 -12.55 -13.03 -16.89
CA VAL A 31 -11.51 -12.12 -16.35
C VAL A 31 -12.15 -10.85 -15.78
N SER A 32 -13.27 -10.39 -16.33
CA SER A 32 -14.02 -9.23 -15.83
C SER A 32 -14.62 -9.50 -14.44
N ASP A 33 -15.24 -10.68 -14.25
CA ASP A 33 -15.81 -11.08 -12.95
C ASP A 33 -14.73 -11.18 -11.88
N ARG A 34 -13.59 -11.78 -12.23
CA ARG A 34 -12.42 -11.88 -11.34
C ARG A 34 -11.91 -10.50 -10.92
N ARG A 35 -11.85 -9.56 -11.87
CA ARG A 35 -11.42 -8.17 -11.62
C ARG A 35 -12.40 -7.44 -10.70
N ASN A 36 -13.71 -7.58 -10.94
CA ASN A 36 -14.76 -7.00 -10.11
C ASN A 36 -14.73 -7.55 -8.68
N ALA A 37 -14.43 -8.85 -8.52
CA ALA A 37 -14.28 -9.49 -7.21
C ALA A 37 -13.03 -9.02 -6.44
N ILE A 38 -11.90 -8.80 -7.14
CA ILE A 38 -10.64 -8.39 -6.51
C ILE A 38 -10.61 -6.91 -6.14
N ARG A 39 -11.28 -6.04 -6.89
CA ARG A 39 -11.29 -4.59 -6.65
C ARG A 39 -11.59 -4.20 -5.18
N PRO A 40 -12.66 -4.68 -4.52
CA PRO A 40 -12.92 -4.35 -3.12
C PRO A 40 -11.84 -4.91 -2.18
N TYR A 41 -11.26 -6.07 -2.50
CA TYR A 41 -10.14 -6.62 -1.76
C TYR A 41 -8.92 -5.69 -1.82
N VAL A 42 -8.52 -5.20 -3.00
CA VAL A 42 -7.37 -4.28 -3.13
C VAL A 42 -7.57 -3.01 -2.31
N LEU A 43 -8.78 -2.45 -2.29
CA LEU A 43 -9.10 -1.28 -1.47
C LEU A 43 -9.01 -1.59 0.03
N SER A 44 -9.47 -2.77 0.46
CA SER A 44 -9.48 -3.17 1.87
C SER A 44 -8.08 -3.36 2.48
N ILE A 45 -7.10 -3.74 1.66
CA ILE A 45 -5.74 -4.02 2.13
C ILE A 45 -4.85 -2.78 2.16
N GLN A 46 -5.30 -1.63 1.63
CA GLN A 46 -4.42 -0.48 1.50
C GLN A 46 -3.94 0.03 2.87
N ILE A 47 -4.81 -0.05 3.89
CA ILE A 47 -4.50 0.36 5.26
C ILE A 47 -3.50 -0.56 5.98
N ASP A 48 -3.27 -1.77 5.47
CA ASP A 48 -2.33 -2.73 6.06
C ASP A 48 -0.88 -2.29 5.90
N LEU A 49 -0.59 -1.39 4.94
CA LEU A 49 0.74 -0.86 4.74
C LEU A 49 1.12 0.09 5.87
N LYS A 50 2.04 -0.36 6.73
CA LYS A 50 2.65 0.45 7.79
C LYS A 50 4.17 0.29 7.81
N HIS A 51 4.85 1.27 8.39
CA HIS A 51 6.30 1.29 8.54
C HIS A 51 6.72 1.69 9.96
N ASN A 52 7.92 1.31 10.42
CA ASN A 52 8.43 1.70 11.75
C ASN A 52 9.35 2.92 11.68
N ARG A 53 10.12 3.05 10.60
CA ARG A 53 10.82 4.29 10.26
C ARG A 53 9.80 5.38 9.96
N PRO A 54 10.14 6.65 10.23
CA PRO A 54 9.26 7.78 9.98
C PRO A 54 9.14 8.01 8.46
N TRP A 55 8.37 7.16 7.79
CA TRP A 55 8.29 7.13 6.33
C TRP A 55 7.76 8.46 5.80
N ARG A 56 8.51 9.06 4.88
CA ARG A 56 8.16 10.32 4.23
C ARG A 56 7.55 10.04 2.87
N CYS A 57 6.89 11.05 2.32
CA CYS A 57 6.42 11.04 0.96
C CYS A 57 7.55 10.60 0.03
N GLU A 58 7.23 9.80 -0.98
CA GLU A 58 8.17 9.39 -2.00
C GLU A 58 8.77 10.59 -2.75
N PHE A 59 8.01 11.67 -2.91
CA PHE A 59 8.40 12.84 -3.70
C PHE A 59 8.77 14.08 -2.87
N CYS A 60 8.59 14.05 -1.55
CA CYS A 60 8.95 15.19 -0.69
C CYS A 60 9.28 14.77 0.75
N THR A 61 9.62 15.71 1.62
CA THR A 61 10.06 15.43 2.99
C THR A 61 8.94 15.34 4.04
N LYS A 62 7.68 15.59 3.64
CA LYS A 62 6.50 15.47 4.52
C LYS A 62 6.22 14.01 4.88
N PHE A 63 5.59 13.75 6.02
CA PHE A 63 5.19 12.39 6.38
C PHE A 63 4.22 11.80 5.36
N ALA A 64 4.44 10.54 4.97
CA ALA A 64 3.49 9.81 4.15
C ALA A 64 2.23 9.50 4.97
N ARG A 65 1.07 9.82 4.39
CA ARG A 65 -0.25 9.62 4.99
C ARG A 65 -1.12 8.71 4.15
N GLU A 66 -0.89 8.66 2.85
CA GLU A 66 -1.66 7.86 1.93
C GLU A 66 -0.79 6.77 1.29
N SER A 67 -1.36 5.59 1.13
CA SER A 67 -0.79 4.48 0.37
C SER A 67 -1.58 4.31 -0.92
N VAL A 68 -0.95 4.56 -2.06
CA VAL A 68 -1.58 4.37 -3.36
C VAL A 68 -1.04 3.09 -4.00
N TRP A 69 -1.95 2.16 -4.28
CA TRP A 69 -1.62 0.81 -4.76
C TRP A 69 -1.85 0.73 -6.26
N MET A 70 -0.78 0.80 -7.05
CA MET A 70 -0.82 0.54 -8.49
C MET A 70 -0.61 -0.96 -8.70
N THR A 71 -1.62 -1.67 -9.21
CA THR A 71 -1.59 -3.13 -9.28
C THR A 71 -1.57 -3.63 -10.72
N SER A 72 -0.59 -4.47 -11.02
CA SER A 72 -0.60 -5.35 -12.20
C SER A 72 -1.18 -6.70 -11.81
N GLU A 73 -2.05 -7.25 -12.66
CA GLU A 73 -2.84 -8.43 -12.35
C GLU A 73 -2.79 -9.45 -13.50
N TRP A 74 -2.67 -10.73 -13.14
CA TRP A 74 -2.70 -11.86 -14.06
C TRP A 74 -3.86 -12.77 -13.67
N LEU A 75 -5.07 -12.26 -13.88
CA LEU A 75 -6.30 -12.92 -13.45
C LEU A 75 -6.72 -14.10 -14.31
N GLN A 76 -6.16 -14.22 -15.51
CA GLN A 76 -6.38 -15.32 -16.45
C GLN A 76 -5.73 -16.64 -16.00
N LEU A 77 -4.76 -16.60 -15.09
CA LEU A 77 -4.06 -17.79 -14.60
C LEU A 77 -4.99 -18.69 -13.78
N LYS A 78 -4.67 -19.99 -13.72
CA LYS A 78 -5.37 -20.98 -12.85
C LYS A 78 -5.37 -20.54 -11.39
N THR A 79 -4.27 -19.94 -10.94
CA THR A 79 -4.18 -19.25 -9.65
C THR A 79 -3.95 -17.77 -9.93
N PRO A 80 -4.96 -16.91 -9.71
CA PRO A 80 -4.80 -15.47 -9.89
C PRO A 80 -3.64 -14.93 -9.06
N SER A 81 -2.81 -14.10 -9.70
CA SER A 81 -1.71 -13.41 -9.05
C SER A 81 -1.72 -11.93 -9.39
N MET A 82 -1.18 -11.13 -8.50
CA MET A 82 -1.04 -9.69 -8.70
C MET A 82 0.24 -9.19 -8.04
N VAL A 83 0.81 -8.13 -8.61
CA VAL A 83 1.92 -7.37 -8.04
C VAL A 83 1.43 -5.96 -7.83
N SER A 84 1.55 -5.48 -6.60
CA SER A 84 1.22 -4.09 -6.26
C SER A 84 2.48 -3.29 -6.02
N TYR A 85 2.66 -2.23 -6.81
CA TYR A 85 3.62 -1.16 -6.57
C TYR A 85 2.92 -0.13 -5.68
N VAL A 86 3.36 -0.02 -4.43
CA VAL A 86 2.73 0.83 -3.43
C VAL A 86 3.56 2.08 -3.21
N HIS A 87 2.96 3.21 -3.54
CA HIS A 87 3.51 4.55 -3.38
C HIS A 87 3.01 5.15 -2.07
N LEU A 88 3.94 5.64 -1.26
CA LEU A 88 3.64 6.29 0.02
C LEU A 88 3.79 7.79 -0.12
N VAL A 89 2.67 8.52 -0.12
CA VAL A 89 2.64 9.95 -0.45
C VAL A 89 2.02 10.78 0.67
N CYS A 90 2.37 12.07 0.71
CA CYS A 90 1.78 13.00 1.69
C CYS A 90 0.32 13.35 1.36
N ASN A 91 -0.04 13.37 0.07
CA ASN A 91 -1.38 13.62 -0.44
C ASN A 91 -1.43 13.08 -1.88
N SER A 92 -2.45 12.29 -2.24
CA SER A 92 -2.59 11.72 -3.59
C SER A 92 -3.52 12.52 -4.52
N GLU A 93 -4.09 13.63 -4.04
CA GLU A 93 -5.13 14.39 -4.74
C GLU A 93 -4.71 15.83 -5.09
N ILE A 94 -3.97 16.50 -4.21
CA ILE A 94 -3.66 17.92 -4.32
C ILE A 94 -2.14 18.15 -4.21
N GLY A 95 -1.63 19.05 -5.04
CA GLY A 95 -0.24 19.51 -5.04
C GLY A 95 0.68 18.72 -5.96
N GLU A 96 1.96 19.11 -5.99
CA GLU A 96 2.98 18.56 -6.89
C GLU A 96 3.16 17.05 -6.74
N CYS A 97 3.17 16.53 -5.50
CA CYS A 97 3.28 15.09 -5.26
C CYS A 97 2.14 14.28 -5.89
N ALA A 98 0.92 14.83 -5.91
CA ALA A 98 -0.23 14.19 -6.56
C ALA A 98 -0.13 14.23 -8.09
N GLN A 99 0.43 15.32 -8.65
CA GLN A 99 0.69 15.45 -10.08
C GLN A 99 1.77 14.46 -10.53
N THR A 100 2.89 14.36 -9.81
CA THR A 100 3.95 13.37 -10.07
C THR A 100 3.39 11.95 -10.03
N LEU A 101 2.59 11.62 -9.01
CA LEU A 101 1.97 10.31 -8.89
C LEU A 101 1.01 10.00 -10.06
N SER A 102 0.27 11.00 -10.53
CA SER A 102 -0.64 10.88 -11.68
C SER A 102 0.11 10.68 -12.99
N ALA A 103 1.27 11.32 -13.16
CA ALA A 103 2.16 11.11 -14.29
C ALA A 103 2.70 9.67 -14.32
N ILE A 104 3.22 9.18 -13.18
CA ILE A 104 3.69 7.79 -13.04
C ILE A 104 2.58 6.79 -13.36
N ASN A 105 1.37 7.03 -12.83
CA ASN A 105 0.20 6.18 -13.12
C ASN A 105 -0.15 6.15 -14.61
N SER A 106 -0.04 7.29 -15.29
CA SER A 106 -0.35 7.41 -16.72
C SER A 106 0.70 6.69 -17.58
N GLU A 107 1.97 6.84 -17.23
CA GLU A 107 3.08 6.14 -17.87
C GLU A 107 2.94 4.62 -17.70
N MET A 108 2.69 4.14 -16.48
CA MET A 108 2.49 2.71 -16.20
C MET A 108 1.31 2.12 -16.99
N GLN A 109 0.21 2.87 -17.14
CA GLN A 109 -0.93 2.43 -17.94
C GLN A 109 -0.63 2.40 -19.43
N SER A 110 0.12 3.39 -19.93
CA SER A 110 0.60 3.43 -21.31
C SER A 110 1.46 2.20 -21.63
N LEU A 111 2.45 1.90 -20.78
CA LEU A 111 3.31 0.72 -20.92
C LEU A 111 2.53 -0.60 -20.85
N ALA A 112 1.45 -0.65 -20.08
CA ALA A 112 0.56 -1.80 -19.97
C ALA A 112 -0.48 -1.90 -21.10
N GLY A 113 -0.55 -0.94 -22.02
CA GLY A 113 -1.59 -0.85 -23.05
C GLY A 113 -3.01 -0.69 -22.47
N ALA A 114 -3.11 -0.15 -21.25
CA ALA A 114 -4.38 0.07 -20.56
C ALA A 114 -4.93 1.48 -20.85
N PRO A 115 -6.27 1.64 -20.94
CA PRO A 115 -6.85 2.97 -21.08
C PRO A 115 -6.57 3.81 -19.82
N PRO A 116 -6.35 5.12 -19.95
CA PRO A 116 -6.05 5.99 -18.82
C PRO A 116 -7.21 5.99 -17.83
N ARG A 117 -6.91 5.61 -16.59
CA ARG A 117 -7.82 5.60 -15.45
C ARG A 117 -7.20 6.36 -14.28
N PRO A 118 -8.02 7.13 -13.55
CA PRO A 118 -7.56 7.82 -12.35
C PRO A 118 -7.18 6.80 -11.27
N LEU A 119 -6.26 7.22 -10.40
CA LEU A 119 -5.87 6.43 -9.25
C LEU A 119 -7.06 6.12 -8.33
N PRO A 120 -7.14 4.89 -7.78
CA PRO A 120 -8.09 4.61 -6.72
C PRO A 120 -7.72 5.46 -5.49
N LYS A 121 -8.52 6.48 -5.20
CA LYS A 121 -8.33 7.36 -4.05
C LYS A 121 -8.89 6.71 -2.80
N LEU A 122 -8.07 6.66 -1.75
CA LEU A 122 -8.57 6.41 -0.39
C LEU A 122 -9.37 7.62 0.09
N SER A 123 -8.85 8.83 -0.12
CA SER A 123 -9.43 10.10 0.35
C SER A 123 -10.84 10.34 -0.15
N ARG A 124 -11.77 10.49 0.82
CA ARG A 124 -13.03 11.20 0.64
C ARG A 124 -12.90 12.48 1.48
N ASN A 125 -12.88 13.63 0.81
CA ASN A 125 -13.00 14.99 1.34
C ASN A 125 -12.41 15.22 2.76
N GLY A 126 -11.14 15.63 2.83
CA GLY A 126 -10.57 16.25 4.04
C GLY A 126 -10.18 15.30 5.18
N THR A 127 -10.34 13.99 5.03
CA THR A 127 -9.93 13.03 6.05
C THR A 127 -8.40 12.91 6.10
N LYS A 128 -7.79 13.34 7.21
CA LYS A 128 -6.35 13.16 7.45
C LYS A 128 -6.04 11.71 7.78
N TYR A 129 -5.43 11.00 6.83
CA TYR A 129 -5.01 9.62 7.07
C TYR A 129 -3.90 9.53 8.12
N PRO A 130 -3.94 8.49 8.98
CA PRO A 130 -2.85 8.19 9.89
C PRO A 130 -1.54 8.01 9.14
N MET A 131 -0.43 8.47 9.72
CA MET A 131 0.90 8.28 9.13
C MET A 131 1.13 6.81 8.78
N ALA A 132 1.83 6.55 7.67
CA ALA A 132 2.32 5.21 7.36
C ALA A 132 3.17 4.65 8.51
N ALA A 133 3.84 5.54 9.24
CA ALA A 133 4.64 5.21 10.42
C ALA A 133 3.84 5.08 11.73
N SER A 134 2.58 4.64 11.72
CA SER A 134 1.71 4.52 12.90
C SER A 134 1.22 3.09 13.12
N CYS A 135 0.62 2.82 14.28
CA CYS A 135 -0.05 1.54 14.55
C CYS A 135 -1.24 1.35 13.60
N VAL A 136 -1.38 0.17 12.99
CA VAL A 136 -2.52 -0.16 12.11
C VAL A 136 -3.88 -0.06 12.82
N ASN A 137 -3.91 -0.35 14.12
CA ASN A 137 -5.15 -0.42 14.89
C ASN A 137 -5.50 0.93 15.54
N CYS A 138 -4.65 1.41 16.46
CA CYS A 138 -4.96 2.61 17.25
C CYS A 138 -4.53 3.92 16.59
N ASN A 139 -3.82 3.87 15.45
CA ASN A 139 -3.35 5.04 14.71
C ASN A 139 -2.53 6.06 15.53
N ASN A 140 -1.99 5.67 16.69
CA ASN A 140 -1.22 6.56 17.55
C ASN A 140 0.09 7.00 16.85
N GLU A 141 0.15 8.30 16.55
CA GLU A 141 1.23 9.00 15.85
C GLU A 141 2.35 9.52 16.77
N ALA A 142 2.19 9.42 18.10
CA ALA A 142 3.17 9.90 19.07
C ALA A 142 4.53 9.23 18.85
N LYS A 143 5.63 10.00 18.99
CA LYS A 143 7.00 9.52 18.74
C LYS A 143 7.32 8.22 19.48
N GLU A 144 6.91 8.11 20.75
CA GLU A 144 7.14 6.91 21.57
C GLU A 144 6.38 5.68 21.05
N SER A 145 5.13 5.85 20.61
CA SER A 145 4.36 4.76 19.96
C SER A 145 5.05 4.25 18.69
N ARG A 146 5.61 5.17 17.89
CA ARG A 146 6.24 4.85 16.60
C ARG A 146 7.56 4.09 16.73
N LYS A 147 8.34 4.36 17.79
CA LYS A 147 9.63 3.69 18.05
C LYS A 147 9.48 2.18 18.25
N HIS A 148 8.34 1.73 18.75
CA HIS A 148 8.13 0.35 19.19
C HIS A 148 7.10 -0.42 18.34
N LEU A 149 6.89 -0.01 17.09
CA LEU A 149 5.99 -0.71 16.18
C LEU A 149 6.51 -2.11 15.83
N LYS A 150 5.81 -3.13 16.33
CA LYS A 150 6.02 -4.54 16.06
C LYS A 150 5.55 -4.89 14.67
N GLN A 151 6.43 -5.50 13.88
CA GLN A 151 6.12 -6.00 12.55
C GLN A 151 5.39 -7.35 12.63
N CYS A 152 4.38 -7.55 11.80
CA CYS A 152 3.75 -8.86 11.66
C CYS A 152 4.76 -9.87 11.09
N ASN A 153 5.01 -10.95 11.83
CA ASN A 153 6.02 -11.94 11.46
C ASN A 153 5.71 -12.72 10.18
N ARG A 154 4.45 -12.75 9.74
CA ARG A 154 4.03 -13.45 8.52
C ARG A 154 4.14 -12.58 7.28
N CYS A 155 3.38 -11.47 7.24
CA CYS A 155 3.31 -10.64 6.03
C CYS A 155 4.47 -9.64 5.91
N LYS A 156 5.21 -9.36 7.01
CA LYS A 156 6.31 -8.39 7.07
C LYS A 156 5.96 -6.94 6.67
N ILE A 157 4.68 -6.62 6.48
CA ILE A 157 4.20 -5.29 6.07
C ILE A 157 3.53 -4.59 7.25
N THR A 158 2.46 -5.18 7.78
CA THR A 158 1.63 -4.55 8.80
C THR A 158 2.36 -4.41 10.13
N ARG A 159 2.09 -3.31 10.83
CA ARG A 159 2.73 -3.00 12.11
C ARG A 159 1.73 -2.52 13.16
N SER A 160 1.99 -2.91 14.41
CA SER A 160 1.16 -2.59 15.57
C SER A 160 2.04 -2.19 16.75
N CYS A 161 1.57 -1.31 17.64
CA CYS A 161 2.35 -0.91 18.81
C CYS A 161 2.37 -1.98 19.93
N SER A 162 1.36 -2.86 19.97
CA SER A 162 1.22 -3.89 20.99
C SER A 162 0.60 -5.16 20.43
N THR A 163 0.76 -6.26 21.18
CA THR A 163 0.11 -7.54 20.86
C THR A 163 -1.42 -7.40 20.91
N ASP A 164 -1.95 -6.53 21.78
CA ASP A 164 -3.39 -6.28 21.86
C ASP A 164 -3.90 -5.57 20.61
N CYS A 165 -3.18 -4.56 20.11
CA CYS A 165 -3.50 -3.92 18.84
C CYS A 165 -3.42 -4.91 17.66
N GLN A 166 -2.46 -5.84 17.67
CA GLN A 166 -2.37 -6.88 16.66
C GLN A 166 -3.57 -7.83 16.70
N LYS A 167 -3.98 -8.27 17.90
CA LYS A 167 -5.12 -9.17 18.08
C LYS A 167 -6.44 -8.49 17.69
N ALA A 168 -6.61 -7.23 18.07
CA ALA A 168 -7.80 -6.44 17.72
C ALA A 168 -7.97 -6.30 16.20
N ASP A 169 -6.88 -6.06 15.48
CA ASP A 169 -6.90 -5.90 14.01
C ASP A 169 -6.95 -7.25 13.25
N TRP A 170 -6.74 -8.38 13.93
CA TRP A 170 -6.54 -9.69 13.28
C TRP A 170 -7.70 -10.12 12.39
N ALA A 171 -8.95 -9.87 12.79
CA ALA A 171 -10.13 -10.26 12.02
C ALA A 171 -10.10 -9.67 10.59
N ARG A 172 -9.62 -8.44 10.45
CA ARG A 172 -9.43 -7.74 9.19
C ARG A 172 -8.10 -8.13 8.53
N HIS A 173 -7.00 -8.00 9.27
CA HIS A 173 -5.64 -8.23 8.78
C HIS A 173 -5.42 -9.63 8.21
N LYS A 174 -6.06 -10.67 8.77
CA LYS A 174 -5.84 -12.07 8.35
C LYS A 174 -6.10 -12.30 6.86
N VAL A 175 -6.98 -11.51 6.23
CA VAL A 175 -7.30 -11.62 4.80
C VAL A 175 -6.08 -11.22 3.97
N PHE A 176 -5.54 -10.03 4.19
CA PHE A 176 -4.29 -9.57 3.58
C PHE A 176 -3.09 -10.45 3.97
N CYS A 177 -2.95 -10.79 5.25
CA CYS A 177 -1.81 -11.53 5.77
C CYS A 177 -1.62 -12.90 5.10
N LYS A 178 -2.73 -13.53 4.67
CA LYS A 178 -2.72 -14.85 4.03
C LYS A 178 -2.39 -14.80 2.54
N THR A 179 -2.60 -13.66 1.88
CA THR A 179 -2.43 -13.50 0.43
C THR A 179 -1.04 -13.01 0.05
N VAL A 180 -0.33 -12.33 0.95
CA VAL A 180 1.07 -11.91 0.77
C VAL A 180 1.96 -13.14 0.57
N LYS A 181 2.70 -13.14 -0.55
CA LYS A 181 3.70 -14.16 -0.89
C LYS A 181 5.11 -13.63 -0.73
N GLU A 182 5.36 -12.44 -1.25
CA GLU A 182 6.67 -11.81 -1.21
C GLU A 182 6.51 -10.30 -1.05
N VAL A 183 7.50 -9.71 -0.39
CA VAL A 183 7.56 -8.29 -0.08
C VAL A 183 8.97 -7.80 -0.37
N LYS A 184 9.08 -6.83 -1.26
CA LYS A 184 10.35 -6.18 -1.60
C LYS A 184 10.25 -4.70 -1.29
N TRP A 185 11.09 -4.26 -0.36
CA TRP A 185 11.28 -2.84 -0.10
C TRP A 185 12.34 -2.33 -1.04
N VAL A 186 11.97 -1.37 -1.89
CA VAL A 186 12.92 -0.73 -2.81
C VAL A 186 13.45 0.52 -2.12
N TRP A 187 14.77 0.56 -2.04
CA TRP A 187 15.59 1.69 -1.60
C TRP A 187 16.67 1.82 -2.68
N ALA A 188 16.26 2.30 -3.85
CA ALA A 188 17.22 2.80 -4.82
C ALA A 188 17.73 4.17 -4.36
#